data_AF-A0A941G8F5-F1
#
_entry.id   AF-A0A941G8F5-F1
#
_cell.length_a   1.000
_cell.length_b   1.000
_cell.length_c   1.000
_cell.angle_alpha   90.00
_cell.angle_beta   90.00
_cell.angle_gamma   90.00
#
_symmetry.space_group_name_H-M   'P 1'
#
loop_
_entity.id
_entity.type
_entity.pdbx_description
1 polymer ?
#
loop_
_entity_poly.entity_id
_entity_poly.type
_entity_poly.pdbx_seq_one_letter_code
_entity_poly.pdbx_strand_id
1 'polypeptide(L)'
;VRLRVLAEYADGAPQDEARAMRIAPGAPVWIREVLMSVDGVDSVPARSLTPLAASHGAWQGMRRLRTRPLADMLYHDRTVIRSPFACRRLASPVPFHAPALG
;
A
#
# COMPACT_ATOMS: atom_id res chain seq x y z
N VAL A 1 5.20 0.38 -18.65
CA VAL A 1 4.34 0.61 -17.46
C VAL A 1 4.51 2.03 -16.96
N ARG A 2 3.47 2.64 -16.38
CA ARG A 2 3.50 3.98 -15.76
C ARG A 2 2.90 3.90 -14.36
N LEU A 3 3.56 4.49 -13.37
CA LEU A 3 3.04 4.58 -12.00
C LEU A 3 2.55 6.00 -11.72
N ARG A 4 1.35 6.14 -11.15
CA ARG A 4 0.81 7.40 -10.63
C ARG A 4 0.56 7.26 -9.13
N VAL A 5 0.92 8.30 -8.37
CA VAL A 5 0.52 8.41 -6.96
C VAL A 5 -0.86 9.05 -6.93
N LEU A 6 -1.82 8.38 -6.30
CA LEU A 6 -3.18 8.89 -6.13
C LEU A 6 -3.28 9.73 -4.86
N ALA A 7 -2.78 9.19 -3.75
CA ALA A 7 -2.81 9.84 -2.45
C ALA A 7 -1.73 9.30 -1.51
N GLU A 8 -1.26 10.15 -0.59
CA GLU A 8 -0.41 9.76 0.54
C GLU A 8 -0.84 10.54 1.78
N TYR A 9 -1.20 9.84 2.86
CA TYR A 9 -1.78 10.45 4.06
C TYR A 9 -1.63 9.57 5.29
N ALA A 10 -1.83 10.15 6.47
CA ALA A 10 -1.92 9.40 7.73
C ALA A 10 -3.40 9.17 8.08
N ASP A 11 -3.72 7.99 8.61
CA ASP A 11 -5.07 7.63 9.07
C ASP A 11 -5.01 6.47 10.08
N GLY A 12 -6.16 6.05 10.61
CA GLY A 12 -6.33 4.81 11.35
C GLY A 12 -6.46 3.59 10.43
N ALA A 13 -5.79 2.48 10.76
CA ALA A 13 -5.86 1.26 9.96
C ALA A 13 -7.28 0.65 9.95
N PRO A 14 -7.90 0.42 8.78
CA PRO A 14 -9.18 -0.28 8.65
C PRO A 14 -9.13 -1.69 9.24
N GLN A 15 -10.28 -2.25 9.62
CA GLN A 15 -10.35 -3.50 10.37
C GLN A 15 -9.68 -4.70 9.67
N ASP A 16 -9.87 -4.84 8.36
CA ASP A 16 -9.30 -5.94 7.56
C ASP A 16 -7.78 -5.78 7.39
N GLU A 17 -7.32 -4.58 7.03
CA GLU A 17 -5.89 -4.29 6.88
C GLU A 17 -5.14 -4.38 8.22
N ALA A 18 -5.75 -3.91 9.32
CA ALA A 18 -5.20 -4.02 10.67
C ALA A 18 -5.03 -5.49 11.10
N ARG A 19 -6.04 -6.34 10.83
CA ARG A 19 -5.95 -7.79 11.09
C ARG A 19 -4.83 -8.43 10.27
N ALA A 20 -4.70 -8.09 8.99
CA ALA A 20 -3.64 -8.62 8.13
C ALA A 20 -2.23 -8.25 8.63
N MET A 21 -2.07 -7.04 9.16
CA MET A 21 -0.80 -6.55 9.73
C MET A 21 -0.59 -6.93 11.20
N ARG A 22 -1.57 -7.54 11.86
CA ARG A 22 -1.57 -7.90 13.30
C ARG A 22 -1.39 -6.68 14.22
N ILE A 23 -2.08 -5.59 13.92
CA ILE A 23 -2.15 -4.40 14.76
C ILE A 23 -3.60 -4.12 15.19
N ALA A 24 -3.79 -3.24 16.17
CA ALA A 24 -5.12 -2.83 16.60
C ALA A 24 -5.85 -2.06 15.47
N PRO A 25 -7.15 -2.34 15.21
CA PRO A 25 -7.95 -1.48 14.34
C PRO A 25 -7.90 -0.01 14.78
N GLY A 26 -7.79 0.91 13.83
CA GLY A 26 -7.63 2.33 14.11
C GLY A 26 -6.21 2.76 14.53
N ALA A 27 -5.26 1.82 14.68
CA ALA A 27 -3.88 2.17 14.95
C ALA A 27 -3.31 3.05 13.81
N PRO A 28 -2.48 4.06 14.15
CA PRO A 28 -2.06 5.06 13.18
C PRO A 28 -1.11 4.45 12.15
N VAL A 29 -1.40 4.70 10.88
CA VAL A 29 -0.63 4.23 9.72
C VAL A 29 -0.37 5.38 8.73
N TRP A 30 0.73 5.28 8.00
CA TRP A 30 0.93 5.99 6.75
C TRP A 30 0.38 5.15 5.60
N ILE A 31 -0.51 5.73 4.81
CA ILE A 31 -1.14 5.12 3.65
C ILE A 31 -0.56 5.77 2.39
N ARG A 32 -0.21 4.92 1.42
CA ARG A 32 0.18 5.33 0.08
C ARG A 32 -0.66 4.55 -0.94
N GLU A 33 -1.32 5.28 -1.82
CA GLU A 33 -2.16 4.75 -2.88
C GLU A 33 -1.57 5.10 -4.25
N VAL A 34 -1.48 4.10 -5.11
CA VAL A 34 -0.90 4.23 -6.44
C VAL A 34 -1.74 3.50 -7.47
N LEU A 35 -1.63 3.91 -8.73
CA LEU A 35 -2.22 3.24 -9.88
C LEU A 35 -1.13 2.97 -10.90
N MET A 36 -0.98 1.70 -11.29
CA MET A 36 -0.09 1.29 -12.35
C MET A 36 -0.88 1.05 -13.64
N SER A 37 -0.46 1.72 -14.70
CA SER A 37 -0.99 1.55 -16.05
C SER A 37 -0.03 0.75 -16.92
N VAL A 38 -0.56 -0.16 -17.73
CA VAL A 38 0.14 -0.95 -18.74
C VAL A 38 -0.40 -0.51 -20.10
N ASP A 39 0.48 -0.06 -21.00
CA ASP A 39 0.12 0.43 -22.34
C ASP A 39 -1.01 1.48 -22.34
N GLY A 40 -1.01 2.36 -21.33
CA GLY A 40 -2.01 3.41 -21.16
C GLY A 40 -3.30 2.97 -20.45
N VAL A 41 -3.47 1.68 -20.19
CA VAL A 41 -4.63 1.11 -19.51
C VAL A 41 -4.36 0.98 -18.01
N ASP A 42 -5.20 1.59 -17.19
CA ASP A 42 -5.16 1.44 -15.73
C ASP A 42 -5.43 -0.01 -15.34
N SER A 43 -4.43 -0.67 -14.75
CA SER A 43 -4.45 -2.13 -14.59
C SER A 43 -4.34 -2.60 -13.14
N VAL A 44 -3.56 -1.90 -12.30
CA VAL A 44 -3.29 -2.33 -10.93
C VAL A 44 -3.36 -1.14 -9.97
N PRO A 45 -4.49 -0.94 -9.27
CA PRO A 45 -4.50 -0.11 -8.08
C PRO A 45 -3.77 -0.83 -6.95
N ALA A 46 -2.96 -0.11 -6.19
CA ALA A 46 -2.27 -0.67 -5.04
C ALA A 46 -2.30 0.33 -3.88
N ARG A 47 -2.47 -0.21 -2.68
CA ARG A 47 -2.43 0.53 -1.42
C ARG A 47 -1.43 -0.14 -0.50
N SER A 48 -0.59 0.66 0.15
CA SER A 48 0.44 0.20 1.09
C SER A 48 0.25 0.93 2.41
N LEU A 49 0.17 0.16 3.49
CA LEU A 49 0.09 0.68 4.86
C LEU A 49 1.41 0.43 5.56
N THR A 50 1.85 1.40 6.34
CA THR A 50 3.03 1.30 7.20
C THR A 50 2.65 1.86 8.57
N PRO A 51 2.87 1.14 9.69
CA PRO A 51 2.67 1.72 11.02
C PRO A 51 3.31 3.10 11.11
N LEU A 52 2.57 4.11 11.58
CA LEU A 52 2.97 5.51 11.40
C LEU A 52 4.35 5.76 11.99
N ALA A 53 4.60 5.32 13.23
CA ALA A 53 5.92 5.41 13.86
C ALA A 53 7.03 4.76 13.02
N ALA A 54 6.78 3.60 12.43
CA ALA A 54 7.74 2.90 11.59
C ALA A 54 8.02 3.66 10.28
N SER A 55 7.02 4.39 9.73
CA SER A 55 7.18 5.27 8.57
C SER A 55 8.08 6.49 8.84
N HIS A 56 8.36 6.81 10.11
CA HIS A 56 9.36 7.81 10.50
C HIS A 56 10.73 7.18 10.82
N GLY A 57 10.79 5.87 11.03
CA GLY A 57 12.00 5.12 11.39
C GLY A 57 12.47 4.19 10.28
N ALA A 58 12.50 2.88 10.57
CA ALA A 58 13.01 1.85 9.67
C ALA A 58 12.39 1.88 8.26
N TRP A 59 11.13 2.33 8.14
CA TRP A 59 10.40 2.41 6.88
C TRP A 59 10.28 3.84 6.32
N GLN A 60 11.17 4.77 6.72
CA GLN A 60 11.18 6.15 6.20
C GLN A 60 11.29 6.27 4.68
N GLY A 61 11.85 5.25 4.02
CA GLY A 61 11.92 5.16 2.56
C GLY A 61 10.53 5.23 1.90
N MET A 62 9.48 4.70 2.53
CA MET A 62 8.11 4.72 2.03
C MET A 62 7.63 6.15 1.71
N ARG A 63 7.97 7.12 2.57
CA ARG A 63 7.60 8.55 2.41
C ARG A 63 8.45 9.27 1.36
N ARG A 64 9.54 8.65 0.90
CA ARG A 64 10.52 9.21 -0.05
C ARG A 64 10.48 8.52 -1.42
N LEU A 65 9.50 7.64 -1.65
CA LEU A 65 9.34 6.96 -2.92
C LEU A 65 8.99 7.93 -4.05
N ARG A 66 8.18 8.97 -3.79
CA ARG A 66 7.66 9.87 -4.83
C ARG A 66 6.98 9.06 -5.93
N THR A 67 7.47 9.07 -7.16
CA THR A 67 6.95 8.26 -8.28
C THR A 67 7.72 6.95 -8.50
N ARG A 68 8.70 6.65 -7.66
CA ARG A 68 9.41 5.35 -7.70
C ARG A 68 8.49 4.23 -7.20
N PRO A 69 8.58 3.02 -7.77
CA PRO A 69 7.82 1.88 -7.31
C PRO A 69 8.28 1.45 -5.91
N LEU A 70 7.35 0.89 -5.13
CA LEU A 70 7.66 0.33 -3.81
C LEU A 70 8.76 -0.74 -3.89
N ALA A 71 8.78 -1.50 -4.99
CA ALA A 71 9.80 -2.51 -5.29
C ALA A 71 11.24 -1.96 -5.17
N ASP A 72 11.49 -0.69 -5.50
CA ASP A 72 12.82 -0.08 -5.37
C ASP A 72 13.31 -0.13 -3.92
N MET A 73 12.44 0.15 -2.94
CA MET A 73 12.82 0.05 -1.53
C MET A 73 12.93 -1.41 -1.08
N LEU A 74 11.99 -2.27 -1.50
CA LEU A 74 11.89 -3.64 -1.01
C LEU A 74 13.01 -4.56 -1.53
N TYR A 75 13.43 -4.39 -2.80
CA TYR A 75 14.37 -5.32 -3.43
C TYR A 75 15.83 -4.96 -3.18
N HIS A 76 16.11 -3.72 -2.78
CA HIS A 76 17.48 -3.28 -2.45
C HIS A 76 17.83 -3.49 -0.98
N ASP A 77 16.86 -3.81 -0.13
CA ASP A 77 17.08 -4.14 1.28
C ASP A 77 16.88 -5.65 1.53
N ARG A 78 18.00 -6.36 1.72
CA ARG A 78 18.00 -7.82 1.96
C ARG A 78 17.49 -8.22 3.34
N THR A 79 17.30 -7.28 4.26
CA THR A 79 16.74 -7.54 5.59
C THR A 79 15.21 -7.64 5.56
N VAL A 80 14.58 -7.21 4.47
CA VAL A 80 13.14 -7.31 4.28
C VAL A 80 12.74 -8.77 4.08
N ILE A 81 11.98 -9.29 5.05
CA ILE A 81 11.32 -10.59 4.96
C ILE A 81 9.84 -10.40 4.64
N ARG A 82 9.27 -11.34 3.87
CA ARG A 82 7.86 -11.32 3.48
C ARG A 82 7.11 -12.47 4.12
N SER A 83 5.95 -12.18 4.69
CA SER A 83 4.97 -13.20 5.06
C SER A 83 4.35 -13.88 3.81
N PRO A 84 3.58 -14.97 3.98
CA PRO A 84 2.81 -15.56 2.88
C PRO A 84 1.81 -14.58 2.27
N PHE A 85 1.48 -14.77 0.99
CA PHE A 85 0.42 -14.02 0.34
C PHE A 85 -0.96 -14.48 0.79
N ALA A 86 -1.91 -13.54 0.80
CA ALA A 86 -3.33 -13.82 0.92
C ALA A 86 -4.05 -13.24 -0.31
N CYS A 87 -5.03 -13.98 -0.84
CA CYS A 87 -5.79 -13.58 -2.01
C CYS A 87 -7.29 -13.63 -1.69
N ARG A 88 -8.03 -12.61 -2.13
CA ARG A 88 -9.49 -12.61 -2.13
C ARG A 88 -10.00 -11.82 -3.33
N ARG A 89 -11.20 -12.14 -3.80
CA ARG A 89 -11.90 -11.27 -4.76
C ARG A 89 -12.24 -9.93 -4.08
N LEU A 90 -11.99 -8.81 -4.75
CA LEU A 90 -12.44 -7.50 -4.28
C LEU A 90 -13.95 -7.55 -4.03
N ALA A 91 -14.38 -7.00 -2.90
CA ALA A 91 -15.79 -6.92 -2.53
C ALA A 91 -16.01 -5.67 -1.70
N SER A 92 -17.14 -5.00 -1.91
CA SER A 92 -17.57 -3.88 -1.08
C SER A 92 -17.49 -4.23 0.41
N PRO A 93 -17.04 -3.32 1.30
CA PRO A 93 -16.71 -1.92 1.04
C PRO A 93 -15.20 -1.62 0.93
N VAL A 94 -14.34 -2.58 0.58
CA VAL A 94 -12.89 -2.32 0.64
C VAL A 94 -12.41 -1.30 -0.40
N PRO A 95 -11.28 -0.61 -0.14
CA PRO A 95 -10.66 0.29 -1.10
C PRO A 95 -10.53 -0.34 -2.49
N PHE A 96 -10.71 0.50 -3.51
CA PHE A 96 -10.67 0.14 -4.94
C PHE A 96 -11.77 -0.82 -5.44
N HIS A 97 -12.71 -1.28 -4.60
CA HIS A 97 -13.83 -2.07 -5.12
C HIS A 97 -14.65 -1.31 -6.17
N ALA A 98 -15.06 -0.07 -5.87
CA ALA A 98 -15.82 0.76 -6.82
C ALA A 98 -14.96 1.16 -8.05
N PRO A 99 -13.73 1.70 -7.89
CA PRO A 99 -12.84 1.97 -9.04
C PRO A 99 -12.52 0.76 -9.93
N ALA A 100 -12.60 -0.47 -9.41
CA ALA A 100 -12.32 -1.67 -10.20
C ALA A 100 -13.49 -2.14 -11.07
N LEU A 101 -14.69 -1.54 -10.93
CA LEU A 101 -15.87 -1.93 -11.70
C LEU A 101 -15.99 -1.27 -13.07
N GLY A 102 -15.16 -0.25 -13.38
CA GLY A 102 -15.21 0.54 -14.62
C GLY A 102 -15.54 1.99 -14.33
#